data_AF-A0A3N4LCS1-F1
#
_entry.id   AF-A0A3N4LCS1-F1
#
_cell.length_a   1.000
_cell.length_b   1.000
_cell.length_c   1.000
_cell.angle_alpha   90.00
_cell.angle_beta   90.00
_cell.angle_gamma   90.00
#
_symmetry.space_group_name_H-M   'P 1'
#
loop_
_entity.id
_entity.type
_entity.pdbx_description
1 polymer ?
#
loop_
_entity_poly.entity_id
_entity_poly.type
_entity_poly.pdbx_seq_one_letter_code
_entity_poly.pdbx_strand_id
1 'polypeptide(L)'
;MIACGLCGGKGTAANQLHTEEWVCELLEMLSPLDPPKRHRDLQTKRYKGSVLGLLEHERFRMWQDSSMRTENTSNRILQCYGIPGAGKTIVSSMVIDHLISHYGEQRVAYIYCDYRDKSKQNLLNILGSILKQHLAATVKIPDAVGISLENINGEADMSQILKFVIQQLAASGHFLCIDALDELEPGTRFKLLKALQTVFGNSRIFLTGRHHIASDVSRILQIPLVDSIQITPNLFNVRAYLSYEIELDQEMNPDDMNEQLKEEILDGIVSKAQGM
;
A
#
# COMPACT_ATOMS: atom_id res chain seq x y z
N MET A 1 1.96 25.08 20.59
CA MET A 1 1.56 25.65 21.89
C MET A 1 0.16 25.12 22.19
N ILE A 2 0.04 23.97 22.86
CA ILE A 2 -1.24 23.37 23.22
C ILE A 2 -1.26 23.25 24.75
N ALA A 3 -2.33 23.80 25.34
CA ALA A 3 -2.45 24.10 26.76
C ALA A 3 -2.70 22.84 27.60
N CYS A 4 -2.03 22.82 28.75
CA CYS A 4 -2.13 21.83 29.81
C CYS A 4 -3.36 22.11 30.68
N GLY A 5 -4.16 21.07 30.97
CA GLY A 5 -5.27 21.12 31.91
C GLY A 5 -5.22 19.89 32.82
N LEU A 6 -4.48 19.99 33.93
CA LEU A 6 -4.47 19.01 35.02
C LEU A 6 -5.64 19.27 35.97
N CYS A 7 -6.41 18.24 36.29
CA CYS A 7 -7.07 18.08 37.59
C CYS A 7 -7.13 16.59 37.93
N GLY A 8 -6.56 16.24 39.09
CA GLY A 8 -6.36 14.87 39.54
C GLY A 8 -7.55 14.27 40.30
N GLY A 9 -7.57 12.94 40.34
CA GLY A 9 -8.41 12.14 41.21
C GLY A 9 -7.77 10.76 41.41
N LYS A 10 -7.52 10.38 42.67
CA LYS A 10 -6.98 9.08 43.06
C LYS A 10 -8.06 8.00 42.91
N GLY A 11 -7.76 6.90 42.22
CA GLY A 11 -8.63 5.72 42.20
C GLY A 11 -8.10 4.58 41.32
N THR A 12 -7.80 3.45 41.98
CA THR A 12 -7.73 2.06 41.47
C THR A 12 -6.73 1.68 40.36
N ALA A 13 -5.97 0.62 40.64
CA ALA A 13 -5.02 -0.02 39.74
C ALA A 13 -5.71 -0.61 38.50
N ALA A 14 -5.62 0.08 37.36
CA ALA A 14 -5.67 -0.42 35.97
C ALA A 14 -5.84 0.78 35.03
N ASN A 15 -4.74 1.48 34.74
CA ASN A 15 -4.63 2.37 33.58
C ASN A 15 -3.18 2.86 33.49
N GLN A 16 -2.29 2.02 32.95
CA GLN A 16 -1.05 2.55 32.39
C GLN A 16 -1.42 3.16 31.04
N LEU A 17 -1.55 4.50 31.01
CA LEU A 17 -1.48 5.24 29.78
C LEU A 17 -0.04 5.09 29.27
N HIS A 18 0.13 4.39 28.15
CA HIS A 18 1.40 4.34 27.45
C HIS A 18 1.84 5.78 27.11
N THR A 19 3.08 6.16 27.45
CA THR A 19 3.63 7.48 27.10
C THR A 19 3.82 7.56 25.58
N GLU A 20 3.71 8.77 25.01
CA GLU A 20 3.96 8.98 23.57
C GLU A 20 5.35 8.48 23.15
N GLU A 21 6.35 8.67 24.02
CA GLU A 21 7.72 8.20 23.83
C GLU A 21 7.81 6.67 23.72
N TRP A 22 7.16 5.93 24.62
CA TRP A 22 7.12 4.46 24.55
C TRP A 22 6.46 3.96 23.27
N VAL A 23 5.38 4.62 22.82
CA VAL A 23 4.70 4.25 21.57
C VAL A 23 5.65 4.43 20.38
N CYS A 24 6.38 5.54 20.31
CA CYS A 24 7.35 5.78 19.24
C CYS A 24 8.45 4.72 19.23
N GLU A 25 9.09 4.44 20.38
CA GLU A 25 10.14 3.42 20.49
C GLU A 25 9.62 2.04 20.06
N LEU A 26 8.43 1.67 20.53
CA LEU A 26 7.79 0.41 20.18
C LEU A 26 7.58 0.29 18.66
N LEU A 27 7.02 1.32 18.02
CA LEU A 27 6.76 1.35 16.58
C LEU A 27 8.06 1.30 15.76
N GLU A 28 9.14 1.89 16.25
CA GLU A 28 10.46 1.80 15.62
C GLU A 28 11.04 0.39 15.69
N MET A 29 10.86 -0.32 16.80
CA MET A 29 11.33 -1.70 16.95
C MET A 29 10.63 -2.70 16.03
N LEU A 30 9.37 -2.45 15.62
CA LEU A 30 8.59 -3.41 14.83
C LEU A 30 9.17 -3.69 13.45
N SER A 31 9.73 -2.66 12.79
CA SER A 31 10.26 -2.80 11.45
C SER A 31 11.13 -1.62 11.04
N PRO A 32 12.26 -1.87 10.36
CA PRO A 32 13.05 -0.82 9.72
C PRO A 32 12.42 -0.28 8.44
N LEU A 33 11.31 -0.87 7.96
CA LEU A 33 10.61 -0.43 6.75
C LEU A 33 9.67 0.74 7.09
N ASP A 34 9.69 1.76 6.22
CA ASP A 34 8.80 2.92 6.30
C ASP A 34 8.06 3.15 4.96
N PRO A 35 7.06 2.29 4.63
CA PRO A 35 6.20 2.51 3.48
C PRO A 35 5.50 3.88 3.49
N PRO A 36 5.03 4.44 4.63
CA PRO A 36 4.45 5.78 4.66
C PRO A 36 5.38 6.88 4.13
N LYS A 37 6.69 6.83 4.44
CA LYS A 37 7.66 7.76 3.85
C LYS A 37 7.72 7.64 2.33
N ARG A 38 7.87 6.42 1.80
CA ARG A 38 7.87 6.19 0.35
C ARG A 38 6.55 6.62 -0.30
N HIS A 39 5.43 6.42 0.38
CA HIS A 39 4.13 6.85 -0.10
C HIS A 39 4.05 8.38 -0.26
N ARG A 40 4.51 9.14 0.75
CA ARG A 40 4.59 10.61 0.67
C ARG A 40 5.49 11.08 -0.48
N ASP A 41 6.64 10.43 -0.68
CA ASP A 41 7.54 10.74 -1.79
C ASP A 41 6.90 10.48 -3.17
N LEU A 42 5.99 9.50 -3.26
CA LEU A 42 5.23 9.24 -4.48
C LEU A 42 4.08 10.23 -4.67
N GLN A 43 3.42 10.65 -3.59
CA GLN A 43 2.35 11.63 -3.63
C GLN A 43 2.81 12.99 -4.18
N THR A 44 4.05 13.40 -3.90
CA THR A 44 4.61 14.67 -4.40
C THR A 44 5.00 14.63 -5.87
N LYS A 45 5.31 13.45 -6.41
CA LYS A 45 5.85 13.28 -7.77
C LYS A 45 4.82 12.86 -8.82
N ARG A 46 3.64 12.41 -8.39
CA ARG A 46 2.66 11.79 -9.31
C ARG A 46 1.70 12.82 -9.89
N TYR A 47 1.41 12.69 -11.18
CA TYR A 47 0.29 13.39 -11.81
C TYR A 47 -1.05 12.75 -11.42
N LYS A 48 -1.92 13.51 -10.77
CA LYS A 48 -3.19 13.02 -10.19
C LYS A 48 -4.23 12.61 -11.24
N GLY A 49 -4.08 13.00 -12.51
CA GLY A 49 -5.02 12.61 -13.58
C GLY A 49 -4.90 11.15 -14.04
N SER A 50 -3.84 10.43 -13.63
CA SER A 50 -3.39 9.20 -14.30
C SER A 50 -4.21 7.92 -14.06
N VAL A 51 -5.16 7.89 -13.11
CA VAL A 51 -5.74 6.62 -12.58
C VAL A 51 -7.28 6.59 -12.56
N LEU A 52 -7.96 7.61 -13.09
CA LEU A 52 -9.43 7.64 -13.15
C LEU A 52 -10.02 6.36 -13.78
N GLY A 53 -9.43 5.91 -14.89
CA GLY A 53 -9.89 4.70 -15.58
C GLY A 53 -9.78 3.40 -14.78
N LEU A 54 -8.85 3.30 -13.81
CA LEU A 54 -8.76 2.11 -12.96
C LEU A 54 -9.86 2.10 -11.90
N LEU A 55 -10.10 3.24 -11.24
CA LEU A 55 -11.08 3.34 -10.16
C LEU A 55 -12.51 3.11 -10.69
N GLU A 56 -12.74 3.45 -11.96
CA GLU A 56 -14.01 3.20 -12.67
C GLU A 56 -14.12 1.78 -13.25
N HIS A 57 -13.01 1.04 -13.32
CA HIS A 57 -13.00 -0.30 -13.90
C HIS A 57 -13.90 -1.25 -13.09
N GLU A 58 -14.74 -2.02 -13.77
CA GLU A 58 -15.75 -2.90 -13.14
C GLU A 58 -15.13 -3.85 -12.11
N ARG A 59 -14.06 -4.57 -12.50
CA ARG A 59 -13.31 -5.46 -11.60
C ARG A 59 -12.78 -4.76 -10.35
N PHE A 60 -12.36 -3.50 -10.44
CA PHE A 60 -11.89 -2.74 -9.28
C PHE A 60 -13.06 -2.44 -8.34
N ARG A 61 -14.18 -1.94 -8.88
CA ARG A 61 -15.39 -1.65 -8.09
C ARG A 61 -15.96 -2.90 -7.42
N MET A 62 -16.01 -4.03 -8.13
CA MET A 62 -16.44 -5.32 -7.58
C MET A 62 -15.49 -5.85 -6.50
N TRP A 63 -14.18 -5.66 -6.67
CA TRP A 63 -13.21 -6.05 -5.64
C TRP A 63 -13.38 -5.19 -4.38
N GLN A 64 -13.48 -3.87 -4.56
CA GLN A 64 -13.61 -2.86 -3.52
C GLN A 64 -14.88 -3.06 -2.69
N ASP A 65 -16.04 -3.23 -3.33
CA ASP A 65 -17.34 -3.36 -2.67
C ASP A 65 -17.76 -4.84 -2.53
N SER A 66 -17.84 -5.33 -1.28
CA SER A 66 -18.26 -6.72 -1.02
C SER A 66 -19.73 -6.98 -1.33
N SER A 67 -20.58 -5.96 -1.34
CA SER A 67 -22.00 -6.12 -1.65
C SER A 67 -22.24 -6.47 -3.12
N MET A 68 -21.27 -6.17 -3.99
CA MET A 68 -21.29 -6.48 -5.41
C MET A 68 -20.77 -7.90 -5.73
N ARG A 69 -20.51 -8.73 -4.72
CA ARG A 69 -19.95 -10.08 -4.91
C ARG A 69 -21.05 -11.13 -5.07
N THR A 70 -20.84 -12.06 -6.00
CA THR A 70 -21.66 -13.27 -6.15
C THR A 70 -21.00 -14.45 -5.42
N GLU A 71 -21.81 -15.39 -4.93
CA GLU A 71 -21.45 -16.46 -3.98
C GLU A 71 -20.27 -17.38 -4.43
N ASN A 72 -19.89 -17.35 -5.71
CA ASN A 72 -18.90 -18.26 -6.30
C ASN A 72 -17.49 -17.69 -6.52
N THR A 73 -17.15 -16.55 -5.92
CA THR A 73 -15.89 -15.87 -6.29
C THR A 73 -14.90 -15.67 -5.14
N SER A 74 -13.68 -16.14 -5.37
CA SER A 74 -12.46 -15.89 -4.57
C SER A 74 -11.97 -14.43 -4.69
N ASN A 75 -12.89 -13.46 -4.82
CA ASN A 75 -12.69 -12.06 -5.25
C ASN A 75 -12.09 -11.12 -4.19
N ARG A 76 -11.32 -11.65 -3.24
CA ARG A 76 -10.62 -10.79 -2.28
C ARG A 76 -9.28 -10.27 -2.81
N ILE A 77 -8.72 -10.87 -3.87
CA ILE A 77 -7.42 -10.47 -4.42
C ILE A 77 -7.62 -9.89 -5.81
N LEU A 78 -7.15 -8.66 -6.01
CA LEU A 78 -7.09 -8.00 -7.30
C LEU A 78 -5.62 -7.72 -7.66
N GLN A 79 -5.20 -8.24 -8.80
CA GLN A 79 -3.89 -7.97 -9.37
C GLN A 79 -3.96 -6.87 -10.44
N CYS A 80 -3.08 -5.89 -10.36
CA CYS A 80 -2.77 -5.02 -11.47
C CYS A 80 -1.40 -5.38 -12.07
N TYR A 81 -1.34 -5.59 -13.38
CA TYR A 81 -0.09 -5.98 -14.04
C TYR A 81 0.24 -5.12 -15.25
N GLY A 82 1.52 -5.05 -15.60
CA GLY A 82 1.99 -4.26 -16.74
C GLY A 82 3.49 -4.36 -16.94
N ILE A 83 3.96 -3.87 -18.09
CA ILE A 83 5.38 -3.83 -18.46
C ILE A 83 6.18 -2.89 -17.51
N PRO A 84 7.54 -2.87 -17.54
CA PRO A 84 8.29 -1.86 -16.80
C PRO A 84 7.93 -0.47 -17.34
N GLY A 85 7.99 0.56 -16.51
CA GLY A 85 7.60 1.92 -16.93
C GLY A 85 6.09 2.17 -16.93
N ALA A 86 5.24 1.13 -16.93
CA ALA A 86 3.79 1.29 -17.07
C ALA A 86 3.05 2.03 -15.93
N GLY A 87 3.74 2.61 -14.95
CA GLY A 87 3.11 3.40 -13.89
C GLY A 87 2.46 2.58 -12.77
N LYS A 88 2.77 1.29 -12.64
CA LYS A 88 2.19 0.40 -11.60
C LYS A 88 2.30 0.96 -10.17
N THR A 89 3.46 1.48 -9.80
CA THR A 89 3.70 2.08 -8.47
C THR A 89 2.89 3.36 -8.26
N ILE A 90 2.74 4.19 -9.31
CA ILE A 90 1.89 5.38 -9.29
C ILE A 90 0.43 4.98 -9.10
N VAL A 91 -0.02 3.96 -9.83
CA VAL A 91 -1.36 3.37 -9.68
C VAL A 91 -1.58 2.86 -8.26
N SER A 92 -0.64 2.09 -7.71
CA SER A 92 -0.73 1.57 -6.34
C SER A 92 -0.85 2.69 -5.31
N SER A 93 -0.03 3.73 -5.44
CA SER A 93 -0.12 4.94 -4.61
C SER A 93 -1.50 5.60 -4.70
N MET A 94 -2.09 5.71 -5.88
CA MET A 94 -3.41 6.33 -6.03
C MET A 94 -4.55 5.45 -5.48
N VAL A 95 -4.45 4.14 -5.62
CA VAL A 95 -5.38 3.19 -4.99
C VAL A 95 -5.33 3.29 -3.47
N ILE A 96 -4.12 3.38 -2.89
CA ILE A 96 -3.96 3.55 -1.43
C ILE A 96 -4.68 4.82 -0.95
N ASP A 97 -4.46 5.97 -1.60
CA ASP A 97 -5.12 7.22 -1.22
C ASP A 97 -6.64 7.16 -1.39
N HIS A 98 -7.12 6.53 -2.46
CA HIS A 98 -8.54 6.29 -2.66
C HIS A 98 -9.13 5.48 -1.50
N LEU A 99 -8.48 4.38 -1.11
CA LEU A 99 -8.95 3.54 -0.01
C LEU A 99 -8.90 4.27 1.34
N ILE A 100 -7.83 5.01 1.63
CA ILE A 100 -7.70 5.79 2.86
C ILE A 100 -8.81 6.84 2.93
N SER A 101 -9.05 7.57 1.84
CA SER A 101 -10.12 8.58 1.75
C SER A 101 -11.52 7.99 1.98
N HIS A 102 -11.81 6.81 1.41
CA HIS A 102 -13.15 6.21 1.47
C HIS A 102 -13.41 5.40 2.74
N TYR A 103 -12.38 4.79 3.33
CA TYR A 103 -12.54 3.83 4.43
C TYR A 103 -11.83 4.21 5.72
N GLY A 104 -10.89 5.16 5.66
CA GLY A 104 -10.05 5.56 6.79
C GLY A 104 -8.71 4.82 6.84
N GLU A 105 -7.67 5.56 7.25
CA GLU A 105 -6.29 5.08 7.32
C GLU A 105 -6.13 3.82 8.19
N GLN A 106 -6.86 3.72 9.29
CA GLN A 106 -6.82 2.59 10.22
C GLN A 106 -7.18 1.24 9.59
N ARG A 107 -7.86 1.24 8.42
CA ARG A 107 -8.30 0.04 7.70
C ARG A 107 -7.40 -0.33 6.51
N VAL A 108 -6.39 0.47 6.21
CA VAL A 108 -5.55 0.30 5.02
C VAL A 108 -4.10 0.16 5.47
N ALA A 109 -3.47 -0.95 5.09
CA ALA A 109 -2.04 -1.10 5.16
C ALA A 109 -1.45 -1.28 3.77
N TYR A 110 -0.19 -0.90 3.62
CA TYR A 110 0.49 -1.04 2.34
C TYR A 110 1.99 -1.29 2.47
N ILE A 111 2.54 -1.95 1.46
CA ILE A 111 3.98 -2.15 1.29
C ILE A 111 4.38 -1.82 -0.14
N TYR A 112 5.58 -1.27 -0.28
CA TYR A 112 6.22 -1.05 -1.57
C TYR A 112 7.42 -1.98 -1.69
N CYS A 113 7.29 -3.02 -2.49
CA CYS A 113 8.39 -3.95 -2.68
C CYS A 113 9.50 -3.28 -3.52
N ASP A 114 10.76 -3.55 -3.16
CA ASP A 114 11.92 -2.98 -3.84
C ASP A 114 13.07 -3.98 -3.95
N TYR A 115 13.47 -4.37 -5.16
CA TYR A 115 14.55 -5.35 -5.33
C TYR A 115 15.92 -4.90 -4.79
N ARG A 116 16.10 -3.62 -4.44
CA ARG A 116 17.35 -3.07 -3.87
C ARG A 116 17.44 -3.28 -2.36
N ASP A 117 16.30 -3.42 -1.67
CA ASP A 117 16.21 -3.52 -0.21
C ASP A 117 15.94 -4.96 0.27
N LYS A 118 16.48 -5.96 -0.43
CA LYS A 118 16.21 -7.39 -0.16
C LYS A 118 16.55 -7.81 1.27
N SER A 119 17.63 -7.28 1.84
CA SER A 119 18.05 -7.60 3.22
C SER A 119 17.04 -7.14 4.26
N LYS A 120 16.36 -6.02 4.00
CA LYS A 120 15.35 -5.46 4.90
C LYS A 120 13.96 -6.04 4.66
N GLN A 121 13.66 -6.53 3.45
CA GLN A 121 12.36 -7.10 3.10
C GLN A 121 12.32 -8.63 3.29
N ASN A 122 12.57 -9.06 4.52
CA ASN A 122 12.20 -10.40 4.98
C ASN A 122 10.75 -10.38 5.53
N LEU A 123 10.16 -11.57 5.76
CA LEU A 123 8.77 -11.66 6.20
C LEU A 123 8.54 -10.94 7.55
N LEU A 124 9.44 -11.10 8.52
CA LEU A 124 9.33 -10.48 9.84
C LEU A 124 9.15 -8.95 9.72
N ASN A 125 10.05 -8.31 8.97
CA ASN A 125 10.01 -6.86 8.77
C ASN A 125 8.79 -6.40 7.98
N ILE A 126 8.32 -7.18 7.00
CA ILE A 126 7.10 -6.87 6.24
C ILE A 126 5.87 -6.91 7.15
N LEU A 127 5.70 -7.97 7.94
CA LEU A 127 4.58 -8.10 8.88
C LEU A 127 4.64 -7.02 9.97
N GLY A 128 5.84 -6.77 10.50
CA GLY A 128 6.07 -5.69 11.46
C GLY A 128 5.75 -4.31 10.89
N SER A 129 6.04 -4.06 9.61
CA SER A 129 5.71 -2.79 8.95
C SER A 129 4.20 -2.59 8.79
N ILE A 130 3.47 -3.67 8.53
CA ILE A 130 2.00 -3.64 8.44
C ILE A 130 1.39 -3.43 9.84
N LEU A 131 1.89 -4.14 10.85
CA LEU A 131 1.46 -3.95 12.25
C LEU A 131 1.73 -2.51 12.72
N LYS A 132 2.91 -1.97 12.42
CA LYS A 132 3.30 -0.59 12.71
C LYS A 132 2.30 0.42 12.16
N GLN A 133 1.85 0.26 10.91
CA GLN A 133 0.85 1.15 10.30
C GLN A 133 -0.48 1.13 11.08
N HIS A 134 -0.98 -0.05 11.46
CA HIS A 134 -2.22 -0.14 12.22
C HIS A 134 -2.09 0.45 13.62
N LEU A 135 -0.97 0.20 14.31
CA LEU A 135 -0.77 0.74 15.64
C LEU A 135 -0.60 2.26 15.62
N ALA A 136 0.13 2.81 14.63
CA ALA A 136 0.25 4.25 14.44
C ALA A 136 -1.09 4.95 14.17
N ALA A 137 -2.04 4.25 13.54
CA ALA A 137 -3.38 4.78 13.24
C ALA A 137 -4.40 4.60 14.40
N THR A 138 -4.00 3.98 15.52
CA THR A 138 -4.87 3.78 16.69
C THR A 138 -4.58 4.78 17.80
N VAL A 139 -5.65 5.29 18.45
CA VAL A 139 -5.52 6.25 19.55
C VAL A 139 -4.89 5.63 20.80
N LYS A 140 -5.15 4.35 21.04
CA LYS A 140 -4.59 3.58 22.16
C LYS A 140 -4.27 2.17 21.71
N ILE A 141 -3.03 1.74 21.92
CA ILE A 141 -2.62 0.35 21.74
C ILE A 141 -3.29 -0.49 22.85
N PRO A 142 -4.02 -1.56 22.52
CA PRO A 142 -4.59 -2.43 23.55
C PRO A 142 -3.49 -3.09 24.40
N ASP A 143 -3.67 -3.14 25.72
CA ASP A 143 -2.66 -3.66 26.67
C ASP A 143 -2.19 -5.09 26.29
N ALA A 144 -3.11 -5.95 25.82
CA ALA A 144 -2.79 -7.30 25.35
C ALA A 144 -1.83 -7.31 24.15
N VAL A 145 -1.95 -6.33 23.26
CA VAL A 145 -1.01 -6.14 22.15
C VAL A 145 0.31 -5.62 22.70
N GLY A 146 0.31 -4.60 23.57
CA GLY A 146 1.51 -4.06 24.21
C GLY A 146 2.37 -5.14 24.87
N ILE A 147 1.77 -5.97 25.73
CA ILE A 147 2.46 -7.08 26.43
C ILE A 147 3.02 -8.11 25.44
N SER A 148 2.28 -8.41 24.37
CA SER A 148 2.73 -9.35 23.35
C SER A 148 3.92 -8.80 22.56
N LEU A 149 3.95 -7.49 22.31
CA LEU A 149 5.02 -6.82 21.57
C LEU A 149 6.36 -6.84 22.33
N GLU A 150 6.34 -6.75 23.66
CA GLU A 150 7.54 -6.85 24.51
C GLU A 150 8.26 -8.20 24.41
N ASN A 151 7.54 -9.26 24.00
CA ASN A 151 8.03 -10.63 23.99
C ASN A 151 8.16 -11.21 22.58
N ILE A 152 8.12 -10.38 21.53
CA ILE A 152 8.23 -10.87 20.14
C ILE A 152 9.56 -11.56 19.92
N ASN A 153 9.50 -12.81 19.46
CA ASN A 153 10.66 -13.60 19.07
C ASN A 153 10.48 -14.22 17.67
N GLY A 154 10.33 -13.36 16.67
CA GLY A 154 10.40 -13.73 15.26
C GLY A 154 9.07 -13.78 14.50
N GLU A 155 9.07 -14.47 13.36
CA GLU A 155 7.97 -14.43 12.36
C GLU A 155 6.63 -14.95 12.91
N ALA A 156 6.65 -15.97 13.78
CA ALA A 156 5.45 -16.59 14.31
C ALA A 156 4.67 -15.67 15.25
N ASP A 157 5.35 -15.05 16.21
CA ASP A 157 4.75 -14.13 17.17
C ASP A 157 4.20 -12.88 16.46
N MET A 158 4.99 -12.32 15.54
CA MET A 158 4.57 -11.19 14.70
C MET A 158 3.30 -11.53 13.90
N SER A 159 3.22 -12.73 13.33
CA SER A 159 2.04 -13.20 12.60
C SER A 159 0.81 -13.32 13.49
N GLN A 160 0.95 -13.81 14.73
CA GLN A 160 -0.15 -13.96 15.67
C GLN A 160 -0.70 -12.61 16.12
N ILE A 161 0.20 -11.68 16.49
CA ILE A 161 -0.19 -10.33 16.92
C ILE A 161 -0.87 -9.60 15.78
N LEU A 162 -0.28 -9.62 14.58
CA LEU A 162 -0.88 -8.96 13.43
C LEU A 162 -2.25 -9.57 13.07
N LYS A 163 -2.38 -10.89 13.13
CA LYS A 163 -3.66 -11.57 12.90
C LYS A 163 -4.72 -11.09 13.90
N PHE A 164 -4.37 -10.98 15.18
CA PHE A 164 -5.28 -10.48 16.21
C PHE A 164 -5.73 -9.04 15.91
N VAL A 165 -4.80 -8.15 15.57
CA VAL A 165 -5.11 -6.75 15.22
C VAL A 165 -6.02 -6.67 13.98
N ILE A 166 -5.70 -7.40 12.91
CA ILE A 166 -6.53 -7.42 11.69
C ILE A 166 -7.94 -7.96 11.97
N GLN A 167 -8.09 -8.95 12.85
CA GLN A 167 -9.41 -9.47 13.21
C GLN A 167 -10.30 -8.42 13.87
N GLN A 168 -9.73 -7.50 14.64
CA GLN A 168 -10.50 -6.37 15.21
C GLN A 168 -10.95 -5.38 14.12
N LEU A 169 -10.16 -5.23 13.05
CA LEU A 169 -10.49 -4.37 11.91
C LEU A 169 -11.43 -5.06 10.89
N ALA A 170 -11.45 -6.39 10.86
CA ALA A 170 -12.11 -7.18 9.82
C ALA A 170 -13.62 -6.93 9.72
N ALA A 171 -14.30 -6.66 10.83
CA ALA A 171 -15.72 -6.31 10.85
C ALA A 171 -16.02 -5.04 10.03
N SER A 172 -15.06 -4.11 9.98
CA SER A 172 -15.18 -2.89 9.18
C SER A 172 -14.71 -3.08 7.74
N GLY A 173 -13.90 -4.10 7.45
CA GLY A 173 -13.34 -4.41 6.12
C GLY A 173 -11.93 -3.87 5.94
N HIS A 174 -10.93 -4.73 6.04
CA HIS A 174 -9.50 -4.40 5.95
C HIS A 174 -8.97 -4.52 4.51
N PHE A 175 -8.06 -3.61 4.14
CA PHE A 175 -7.37 -3.57 2.85
C PHE A 175 -5.85 -3.66 3.02
N LEU A 176 -5.21 -4.50 2.20
CA LEU A 176 -3.76 -4.55 2.09
C LEU A 176 -3.34 -4.29 0.64
N CYS A 177 -2.52 -3.27 0.42
CA CYS A 177 -1.93 -2.97 -0.89
C CYS A 177 -0.46 -3.43 -0.93
N ILE A 178 -0.10 -4.24 -1.93
CA ILE A 178 1.27 -4.75 -2.13
C ILE A 178 1.76 -4.29 -3.49
N ASP A 179 2.59 -3.26 -3.54
CA ASP A 179 3.19 -2.81 -4.79
C ASP A 179 4.39 -3.66 -5.18
N ALA A 180 4.51 -3.98 -6.47
CA ALA A 180 5.64 -4.65 -7.11
C ALA A 180 6.02 -5.99 -6.48
N LEU A 181 5.05 -6.89 -6.27
CA LEU A 181 5.27 -8.19 -5.62
C LEU A 181 6.35 -9.05 -6.32
N ASP A 182 6.57 -8.84 -7.63
CA ASP A 182 7.66 -9.50 -8.39
C ASP A 182 9.07 -9.10 -7.94
N GLU A 183 9.24 -7.99 -7.23
CA GLU A 183 10.54 -7.48 -6.77
C GLU A 183 11.01 -8.11 -5.44
N LEU A 184 10.12 -8.83 -4.73
CA LEU A 184 10.54 -9.61 -3.57
C LEU A 184 11.35 -10.84 -3.99
N GLU A 185 12.35 -11.18 -3.16
CA GLU A 185 13.04 -12.45 -3.26
C GLU A 185 12.04 -13.63 -3.26
N PRO A 186 12.23 -14.66 -4.09
CA PRO A 186 11.24 -15.74 -4.26
C PRO A 186 10.83 -16.42 -2.95
N GLY A 187 11.78 -16.61 -2.03
CA GLY A 187 11.53 -17.18 -0.71
C GLY A 187 10.64 -16.28 0.17
N THR A 188 10.92 -14.97 0.21
CA THR A 188 10.08 -13.99 0.92
C THR A 188 8.70 -13.91 0.26
N ARG A 189 8.62 -13.86 -1.07
CA ARG A 189 7.35 -13.82 -1.81
C ARG A 189 6.48 -15.02 -1.46
N PHE A 190 7.05 -16.23 -1.45
CA PHE A 190 6.34 -17.45 -1.06
C PHE A 190 5.80 -17.37 0.37
N LYS A 191 6.64 -16.96 1.32
CA LYS A 191 6.27 -16.77 2.74
C LYS A 191 5.15 -15.75 2.91
N LEU A 192 5.25 -14.59 2.25
CA LEU A 192 4.24 -13.53 2.29
C LEU A 192 2.90 -14.02 1.73
N LEU A 193 2.92 -14.69 0.58
CA LEU A 193 1.71 -15.26 -0.01
C LEU A 193 1.05 -16.27 0.95
N LYS A 194 1.82 -17.14 1.61
CA LYS A 194 1.26 -18.03 2.66
C LYS A 194 0.65 -17.25 3.83
N ALA A 195 1.29 -16.16 4.26
CA ALA A 195 0.73 -15.29 5.30
C ALA A 195 -0.61 -14.66 4.88
N LEU A 196 -0.83 -14.37 3.59
CA LEU A 196 -2.12 -13.85 3.09
C LEU A 196 -3.31 -14.78 3.38
N GLN A 197 -3.09 -16.09 3.53
CA GLN A 197 -4.13 -17.05 3.92
C GLN A 197 -4.33 -17.10 5.44
N THR A 198 -3.23 -17.11 6.20
CA THR A 198 -3.26 -17.43 7.63
C THR A 198 -3.44 -16.22 8.53
N VAL A 199 -2.86 -15.08 8.15
CA VAL A 199 -2.81 -13.83 8.91
C VAL A 199 -3.91 -12.87 8.44
N PHE A 200 -4.04 -12.70 7.12
CA PHE A 200 -4.89 -11.66 6.55
C PHE A 200 -6.34 -12.08 6.32
N GLY A 201 -6.70 -13.37 6.47
CA GLY A 201 -8.09 -13.85 6.45
C GLY A 201 -8.95 -13.24 5.34
N ASN A 202 -9.98 -12.47 5.72
CA ASN A 202 -10.96 -11.83 4.82
C ASN A 202 -10.53 -10.47 4.26
N SER A 203 -9.27 -10.06 4.48
CA SER A 203 -8.75 -8.81 3.95
C SER A 203 -8.83 -8.80 2.43
N ARG A 204 -9.16 -7.62 1.88
CA ARG A 204 -9.09 -7.36 0.45
C ARG A 204 -7.66 -6.98 0.09
N ILE A 205 -7.05 -7.75 -0.79
CA ILE A 205 -5.67 -7.60 -1.19
C ILE A 205 -5.64 -6.97 -2.58
N PHE A 206 -5.00 -5.82 -2.70
CA PHE A 206 -4.60 -5.24 -3.97
C PHE A 206 -3.12 -5.53 -4.16
N LEU A 207 -2.72 -6.07 -5.29
CA LEU A 207 -1.31 -6.29 -5.58
C LEU A 207 -0.95 -5.78 -6.97
N THR A 208 0.26 -5.26 -7.13
CA THR A 208 0.82 -4.96 -8.45
C THR A 208 2.00 -5.88 -8.76
N GLY A 209 2.25 -6.10 -10.06
CA GLY A 209 3.47 -6.75 -10.49
C GLY A 209 3.51 -7.07 -11.98
N ARG A 210 4.26 -8.11 -12.35
CA ARG A 210 4.25 -8.65 -13.72
C ARG A 210 3.12 -9.63 -13.94
N HIS A 211 2.79 -9.87 -15.22
CA HIS A 211 1.76 -10.81 -15.62
C HIS A 211 1.89 -12.20 -14.95
N HIS A 212 3.12 -12.73 -14.83
CA HIS A 212 3.35 -14.06 -14.25
C HIS A 212 3.01 -14.17 -12.75
N ILE A 213 2.86 -13.06 -12.03
CA ILE A 213 2.54 -13.07 -10.60
C ILE A 213 1.16 -13.67 -10.32
N ALA A 214 0.22 -13.58 -11.27
CA ALA A 214 -1.11 -14.18 -11.10
C ALA A 214 -1.02 -15.70 -10.94
N SER A 215 -0.12 -16.33 -11.71
CA SER A 215 0.14 -17.77 -11.63
C SER A 215 0.78 -18.17 -10.30
N ASP A 216 1.70 -17.36 -9.77
CA ASP A 216 2.29 -17.61 -8.45
C ASP A 216 1.25 -17.50 -7.33
N VAL A 217 0.42 -16.46 -7.38
CA VAL A 217 -0.68 -16.24 -6.43
C VAL A 217 -1.67 -17.40 -6.48
N SER A 218 -2.16 -17.75 -7.68
CA SER A 218 -3.09 -18.88 -7.88
C SER A 218 -2.52 -20.19 -7.33
N ARG A 219 -1.29 -20.52 -7.69
CA ARG A 219 -0.62 -21.78 -7.28
C ARG A 219 -0.36 -21.84 -5.78
N ILE A 220 0.17 -20.78 -5.17
CA ILE A 220 0.59 -20.79 -3.76
C ILE A 220 -0.63 -20.72 -2.83
N LEU A 221 -1.65 -19.94 -3.23
CA LEU A 221 -2.89 -19.77 -2.48
C LEU A 221 -3.96 -20.80 -2.81
N GLN A 222 -3.72 -21.67 -3.80
CA GLN A 222 -4.67 -22.67 -4.28
C GLN A 222 -6.04 -22.06 -4.65
N ILE A 223 -6.02 -20.89 -5.29
CA ILE A 223 -7.21 -20.23 -5.79
C ILE A 223 -7.32 -20.40 -7.32
N PRO A 224 -8.51 -20.71 -7.85
CA PRO A 224 -8.67 -21.11 -9.25
C PRO A 224 -8.37 -19.98 -10.23
N LEU A 225 -8.67 -18.73 -9.84
CA LEU A 225 -8.46 -17.55 -10.67
C LEU A 225 -8.13 -16.34 -9.79
N VAL A 226 -7.26 -15.46 -10.31
CA VAL A 226 -6.94 -14.15 -9.72
C VAL A 226 -7.51 -13.08 -10.63
N ASP A 227 -8.42 -12.27 -10.11
CA ASP A 227 -8.92 -11.11 -10.85
C ASP A 227 -7.76 -10.18 -11.18
N SER A 228 -7.65 -9.81 -12.44
CA SER A 228 -6.51 -9.07 -12.95
C SER A 228 -6.93 -7.91 -13.84
N ILE A 229 -6.24 -6.78 -13.75
CA ILE A 229 -6.40 -5.61 -14.63
C ILE A 229 -5.04 -5.27 -15.22
N GLN A 230 -4.96 -5.14 -16.54
CA GLN A 230 -3.74 -4.71 -17.20
C GLN A 230 -3.63 -3.18 -17.14
N ILE A 231 -2.54 -2.69 -16.57
CA ILE A 231 -2.13 -1.30 -16.68
C ILE A 231 -1.39 -1.14 -18.00
N THR A 232 -1.99 -0.37 -18.90
CA THR A 232 -1.39 0.01 -20.17
C THR A 232 -1.05 1.49 -20.13
N PRO A 233 0.14 1.89 -20.61
CA PRO A 233 0.44 3.30 -20.76
C PRO A 233 -0.46 3.88 -21.85
N ASN A 234 -1.44 4.66 -21.44
CA ASN A 234 -2.27 5.40 -22.37
C ASN A 234 -1.49 6.62 -22.86
N LEU A 235 -1.31 6.77 -24.17
CA LEU A 235 -0.63 7.92 -24.78
C LEU A 235 -1.24 9.26 -24.33
N PHE A 236 -2.55 9.30 -24.06
CA PHE A 236 -3.20 10.47 -23.50
C PHE A 236 -2.69 10.81 -22.09
N ASN A 237 -2.49 9.78 -21.23
CA ASN A 237 -1.95 9.97 -19.89
C ASN A 237 -0.47 10.36 -19.93
N VAL A 238 0.30 9.81 -20.88
CA VAL A 238 1.71 10.19 -21.09
C VAL A 238 1.80 11.65 -21.52
N ARG A 239 1.01 12.08 -22.50
CA ARG A 239 0.99 13.48 -22.96
C ARG A 239 0.54 14.44 -21.85
N ALA A 240 -0.51 14.07 -21.09
CA ALA A 240 -1.00 14.87 -19.98
C ALA A 240 0.05 15.01 -18.85
N TYR A 241 0.74 13.92 -18.52
CA TYR A 241 1.86 13.94 -17.57
C TYR A 241 3.00 14.84 -18.06
N LEU A 242 3.44 14.67 -19.32
CA LEU A 242 4.51 15.49 -19.88
C LEU A 242 4.13 16.97 -19.93
N SER A 243 2.88 17.30 -20.29
CA SER A 243 2.41 18.68 -20.32
C SER A 243 2.46 19.32 -18.93
N TYR A 244 2.04 18.58 -17.91
CA TYR A 244 2.11 19.00 -16.51
C TYR A 244 3.55 19.22 -16.04
N GLU A 245 4.48 18.30 -16.34
CA GLU A 245 5.89 18.45 -15.95
C GLU A 245 6.56 19.64 -16.66
N ILE A 246 6.24 19.85 -17.95
CA ILE A 246 6.75 21.01 -18.70
C ILE A 246 6.21 22.31 -18.11
N GLU A 247 4.94 22.36 -17.70
CA GLU A 247 4.34 23.53 -17.07
C GLU A 247 4.99 23.86 -15.73
N LEU A 248 5.28 22.85 -14.90
CA LEU A 248 6.05 23.04 -13.66
C LEU A 248 7.47 23.55 -13.91
N ASP A 249 8.14 23.06 -14.95
CA ASP A 249 9.48 23.53 -15.33
C ASP A 249 9.43 24.96 -15.88
N GLN A 250 8.41 25.30 -16.67
CA GLN A 250 8.16 26.67 -17.16
C GLN A 250 7.97 27.67 -16.03
N GLU A 251 7.29 27.28 -14.94
CA GLU A 251 7.16 28.14 -13.76
C GLU A 251 8.52 28.46 -13.10
N MET A 252 9.47 27.52 -13.17
CA MET A 252 10.80 27.66 -12.61
C MET A 252 11.81 28.31 -13.57
N ASN A 253 11.64 28.09 -14.88
CA ASN A 253 12.55 28.48 -15.96
C ASN A 253 11.77 29.05 -17.17
N PRO A 254 11.14 30.23 -17.05
CA PRO A 254 10.20 30.74 -18.04
C PRO A 254 10.82 31.06 -19.42
N ASP A 255 12.12 31.33 -19.47
CA ASP A 255 12.83 31.70 -20.70
C ASP A 255 13.31 30.48 -21.51
N ASP A 256 13.35 29.29 -20.90
CA ASP A 256 13.95 28.09 -21.49
C ASP A 256 12.96 27.27 -22.35
N MET A 257 11.66 27.54 -22.25
CA MET A 257 10.61 26.68 -22.80
C MET A 257 9.51 27.46 -23.52
N ASN A 258 9.59 27.52 -24.86
CA ASN A 258 8.55 28.11 -25.71
C ASN A 258 7.53 27.05 -26.19
N GLU A 259 6.38 27.50 -26.71
CA GLU A 259 5.30 26.61 -27.17
C GLU A 259 5.73 25.64 -28.29
N GLN A 260 6.64 26.07 -29.17
CA GLN A 260 7.14 25.19 -30.23
C GLN A 260 7.95 24.04 -29.65
N LEU A 261 8.88 24.33 -28.72
CA LEU A 261 9.70 23.32 -28.06
C LEU A 261 8.83 22.38 -27.19
N LYS A 262 7.81 22.93 -26.52
CA LYS A 262 6.81 22.13 -25.77
C LYS A 262 6.15 21.10 -26.66
N GLU A 263 5.59 21.52 -27.80
CA GLU A 263 4.94 20.61 -28.75
C GLU A 263 5.93 19.59 -29.36
N GLU A 264 7.15 20.01 -29.69
CA GLU A 264 8.21 19.10 -30.19
C GLU A 264 8.59 18.03 -29.15
N ILE A 265 8.69 18.39 -27.87
CA ILE A 265 8.97 17.45 -26.77
C ILE A 265 7.79 16.49 -26.60
N LEU A 266 6.55 17.01 -26.57
CA LEU A 266 5.35 16.19 -26.40
C LEU A 266 5.23 15.16 -27.53
N ASP A 267 5.30 15.59 -28.79
CA ASP A 267 5.19 14.70 -29.94
C ASP A 267 6.39 13.74 -30.04
N GLY A 268 7.59 14.24 -29.77
CA GLY A 268 8.83 13.45 -29.81
C GLY A 268 8.86 12.33 -28.78
N ILE A 269 8.44 12.60 -27.53
CA ILE A 269 8.41 11.59 -26.47
C ILE A 269 7.22 10.65 -26.67
N VAL A 270 6.02 11.16 -26.95
CA VAL A 270 4.82 10.32 -27.13
C VAL A 270 4.98 9.35 -28.29
N SER A 271 5.56 9.79 -29.41
CA SER A 271 5.80 8.92 -30.58
C SER A 271 6.85 7.83 -30.31
N LYS A 272 7.87 8.12 -29.51
CA LYS A 272 8.93 7.15 -29.13
C LYS A 272 8.57 6.28 -27.95
N ALA A 273 7.65 6.72 -27.09
CA ALA A 273 7.24 6.00 -25.90
C ALA A 273 6.68 4.61 -26.23
N GLN A 274 6.03 4.42 -27.39
CA GLN A 274 5.43 3.12 -27.80
C GLN A 274 4.60 2.45 -26.69
N GLY A 275 4.02 3.23 -25.78
CA GLY A 275 3.35 2.71 -24.59
C GLY A 275 4.29 2.27 -23.45
N MET A 276 5.44 2.91 -23.27
CA MET A 276 6.32 2.89 -22.08
C MET A 276 6.30 4.21 -21.34
#